data_AF-A0A533SJ51-F1
#
_entry.id   AF-A0A533SJ51-F1
#
_cell.length_a   1.000
_cell.length_b   1.000
_cell.length_c   1.000
_cell.angle_alpha   90.00
_cell.angle_beta   90.00
_cell.angle_gamma   90.00
#
_symmetry.space_group_name_H-M   'P 1'
#
loop_
_entity.id
_entity.type
_entity.pdbx_description
1 polymer ?
#
loop_
_entity_poly.entity_id
_entity_poly.type
_entity_poly.pdbx_seq_one_letter_code
_entity_poly.pdbx_strand_id
1 'polypeptide(L)'
;HVSQIMDDFITYDERQGALLGKQTHRILRKGDLVRVRIAAVSLARGTSTGKIGVTARQPFLGKLEWIAEDVARLKAQGAVKEEAA
;
A
#
# COMPACT_ATOMS: atom_id res chain seq x y z
N HIS A 1 6.84 5.01 7.88
CA HIS A 1 6.20 4.66 9.16
C HIS A 1 5.32 3.43 8.95
N VAL A 2 5.34 2.43 9.84
CA VAL A 2 4.65 1.14 9.61
C VAL A 2 3.14 1.31 9.43
N SER A 3 2.51 2.17 10.24
CA SER A 3 1.07 2.46 10.15
C SER A 3 0.64 3.17 8.87
N GLN A 4 1.57 3.57 8.00
CA GLN A 4 1.27 4.23 6.72
C GLN A 4 1.30 3.25 5.53
N ILE A 5 1.57 1.96 5.76
CA ILE A 5 1.77 0.96 4.70
C ILE A 5 0.45 0.33 4.26
N MET A 6 -0.42 -0.04 5.20
CA MET A 6 -1.73 -0.61 4.92
C MET A 6 -2.72 -0.28 6.04
N ASP A 7 -4.02 -0.37 5.72
CA ASP A 7 -5.10 -0.24 6.69
C ASP A 7 -5.43 -1.59 7.34
N ASP A 8 -4.43 -2.16 8.02
CA ASP A 8 -4.52 -3.47 8.66
C ASP A 8 -3.57 -3.52 9.87
N PHE A 9 -3.75 -4.53 10.72
CA PHE A 9 -2.80 -4.92 11.75
C PHE A 9 -1.59 -5.60 11.11
N ILE A 10 -0.49 -4.85 10.99
CA ILE A 10 0.75 -5.32 10.41
C ILE A 10 1.60 -6.01 11.47
N THR A 11 2.04 -7.23 11.18
CA THR A 11 3.07 -7.95 11.94
C THR A 11 4.37 -7.97 11.12
N TYR A 12 5.50 -7.70 11.77
CA TYR A 12 6.81 -7.77 11.12
C TYR A 12 7.47 -9.12 11.40
N ASP A 13 7.86 -9.83 10.34
CA ASP A 13 8.65 -11.06 10.41
C ASP A 13 10.13 -10.72 10.17
N GLU A 14 10.92 -10.75 11.25
CA GLU A 14 12.36 -10.47 11.19
C GLU A 14 13.15 -11.47 10.35
N ARG A 15 12.71 -12.73 10.28
CA ARG A 15 13.45 -13.79 9.57
C ARG A 15 13.35 -13.62 8.07
N GLN A 16 12.19 -13.18 7.57
CA GLN A 16 11.95 -12.96 6.15
C GLN A 16 12.10 -11.49 5.72
N GLY A 17 12.22 -10.56 6.67
CA GLY A 17 12.21 -9.13 6.38
C GLY A 17 10.91 -8.71 5.69
N ALA A 18 9.79 -9.28 6.11
CA ALA A 18 8.48 -9.14 5.49
C ALA A 18 7.46 -8.54 6.47
N LEU A 19 6.53 -7.75 5.94
CA LEU A 19 5.38 -7.23 6.67
C LEU A 19 4.14 -8.00 6.26
N LEU A 20 3.44 -8.57 7.24
CA LEU A 20 2.25 -9.38 7.06
C LEU A 20 1.03 -8.66 7.62
N GLY A 21 0.00 -8.45 6.80
CA GLY A 21 -1.31 -7.99 7.27
C GLY A 21 -2.10 -9.15 7.90
N LYS A 22 -2.54 -9.00 9.16
CA LYS A 22 -3.28 -10.06 9.86
C LYS A 22 -4.67 -10.32 9.27
N GLN A 23 -5.38 -9.29 8.82
CA GLN A 23 -6.75 -9.46 8.31
C GLN A 23 -6.75 -9.74 6.81
N THR A 24 -5.99 -8.97 6.05
CA THR A 24 -5.94 -9.03 4.59
C THR A 24 -5.03 -10.13 4.06
N HIS A 25 -4.20 -10.75 4.91
CA HIS A 25 -3.17 -11.72 4.53
C HIS A 25 -2.19 -11.19 3.45
N ARG A 26 -2.13 -9.87 3.29
CA ARG A 26 -1.26 -9.20 2.33
C ARG A 26 0.18 -9.21 2.85
N ILE A 27 1.11 -9.60 1.98
CA ILE A 27 2.53 -9.69 2.32
C ILE A 27 3.30 -8.64 1.54
N LEU A 28 4.09 -7.83 2.24
CA LEU A 28 5.02 -6.88 1.64
C LEU A 28 6.46 -7.24 2.00
N ARG A 29 7.30 -7.42 0.98
CA ARG A 29 8.70 -7.83 1.13
C ARG A 29 9.64 -6.78 0.56
N LYS A 30 10.90 -6.82 0.98
CA LYS A 30 11.96 -6.03 0.35
C LYS A 30 12.09 -6.46 -1.12
N GLY A 31 12.08 -5.49 -2.04
CA GLY A 31 12.13 -5.71 -3.48
C GLY A 31 10.77 -5.62 -4.19
N ASP A 32 9.66 -5.58 -3.44
CA ASP A 32 8.34 -5.40 -4.03
C ASP A 32 8.15 -3.99 -4.62
N LEU A 33 7.54 -3.92 -5.79
CA LEU A 33 7.12 -2.67 -6.41
C LEU A 33 5.81 -2.18 -5.78
N VAL A 34 5.87 -0.97 -5.21
CA VAL A 34 4.74 -0.34 -4.53
C VAL A 34 4.43 1.03 -5.13
N ARG A 35 3.14 1.33 -5.22
CA ARG A 35 2.64 2.67 -5.54
C ARG A 35 2.27 3.37 -4.23
N VAL A 36 2.89 4.52 -3.99
CA VAL A 36 2.67 5.31 -2.77
C VAL A 36 2.36 6.76 -3.13
N ARG A 37 1.66 7.46 -2.24
CA ARG A 37 1.48 8.90 -2.31
C ARG A 37 2.48 9.57 -1.37
N ILE A 38 3.10 10.64 -1.84
CA ILE A 38 3.91 11.52 -1.00
C ILE A 38 2.96 12.35 -0.13
N ALA A 39 3.03 12.18 1.18
CA ALA A 39 2.19 12.87 2.15
C ALA A 39 2.89 14.10 2.75
N ALA A 40 4.20 14.01 2.94
CA ALA A 40 5.01 15.10 3.47
C ALA A 40 6.38 15.08 2.81
N VAL A 41 6.90 16.27 2.51
CA VAL A 41 8.28 16.43 2.04
C VAL A 41 8.95 17.45 2.95
N SER A 42 10.08 17.07 3.51
CA SER A 42 10.96 17.97 4.25
C SER A 42 12.31 17.99 3.54
N LEU A 43 12.54 19.07 2.81
CA LEU A 43 13.83 19.36 2.21
C LEU A 43 14.63 20.17 3.22
N ALA A 44 15.62 19.55 3.86
CA ALA A 44 16.56 20.30 4.68
C ALA A 44 17.42 21.17 3.75
N ARG A 45 17.60 22.45 4.09
CA ARG A 45 18.55 23.32 3.39
C ARG A 45 19.96 22.96 3.84
N GLY A 46 20.72 22.24 3.02
CA GLY A 46 22.11 21.86 3.28
C GLY A 46 22.46 20.43 2.84
N THR A 47 23.62 19.91 3.29
CA THR A 47 24.13 18.55 3.04
C THR A 47 23.38 17.45 3.80
N SER A 48 22.33 17.80 4.55
CA SER A 48 21.56 16.88 5.38
C SER A 48 20.39 16.28 4.59
N THR A 49 20.26 14.96 4.70
CA THR A 49 19.29 14.13 3.99
C THR A 49 17.84 14.62 4.18
N GLY A 50 17.18 14.94 3.06
CA GLY A 50 15.76 15.27 3.04
C GLY A 50 14.92 14.07 3.49
N LYS A 51 13.83 14.34 4.22
CA LYS A 51 12.89 13.31 4.67
C LYS A 51 11.63 13.37 3.81
N ILE A 52 11.26 12.23 3.23
CA ILE A 52 10.03 12.08 2.47
C ILE A 52 9.09 11.15 3.25
N GLY A 53 7.98 11.71 3.71
CA GLY A 53 6.87 10.95 4.27
C GLY A 53 5.97 10.44 3.16
N VAL A 54 5.81 9.12 3.07
CA VAL A 54 4.92 8.45 2.12
C VAL A 54 3.79 7.70 2.81
N THR A 55 2.68 7.54 2.10
CA THR A 55 1.51 6.77 2.55
C THR A 55 0.98 5.87 1.44
N ALA A 56 0.48 4.70 1.82
CA ALA A 56 -0.15 3.71 0.95
C ALA A 56 -1.54 3.28 1.45
N ARG A 57 -2.12 4.00 2.42
CA ARG A 57 -3.43 3.68 3.01
C ARG A 57 -4.65 4.07 2.17
N GLN A 58 -4.45 4.73 1.04
CA GLN A 58 -5.56 5.19 0.20
C GLN A 58 -5.94 4.13 -0.83
N PRO A 59 -7.19 4.16 -1.35
CA PRO A 59 -7.58 3.30 -2.46
C PRO A 59 -6.62 3.43 -3.64
N PHE A 60 -6.38 2.32 -4.33
CA PHE A 60 -5.47 2.22 -5.49
C PHE A 60 -3.98 2.47 -5.20
N LEU A 61 -3.58 2.49 -3.93
CA LEU A 61 -2.19 2.49 -3.49
C LEU A 61 -1.81 1.16 -2.83
N GLY A 62 -0.51 0.91 -2.72
CA GLY A 62 0.04 -0.34 -2.20
C GLY A 62 0.81 -1.12 -3.25
N LYS A 63 0.93 -2.43 -3.06
CA LYS A 63 1.61 -3.31 -4.01
C LYS A 63 0.84 -3.35 -5.34
N LEU A 64 1.56 -3.43 -6.46
CA LEU A 64 0.95 -3.48 -7.79
C LEU A 64 -0.05 -4.64 -7.96
N GLU A 65 0.26 -5.79 -7.36
CA GLU A 65 -0.62 -6.97 -7.34
C GLU A 65 -1.96 -6.65 -6.67
N TRP A 66 -1.93 -6.00 -5.50
CA TRP A 66 -3.14 -5.64 -4.76
C TRP A 66 -4.01 -4.66 -5.53
N ILE A 67 -3.39 -3.71 -6.23
CA ILE A 67 -4.11 -2.74 -7.05
C ILE A 67 -4.80 -3.45 -8.21
N ALA A 68 -4.12 -4.39 -8.86
CA ALA A 68 -4.71 -5.17 -9.95
C ALA A 68 -5.90 -6.01 -9.47
N GLU A 69 -5.77 -6.69 -8.33
CA GLU A 69 -6.85 -7.45 -7.68
C GLU A 69 -8.03 -6.56 -7.27
N ASP A 70 -7.76 -5.43 -6.63
CA ASP A 70 -8.79 -4.49 -6.17
C ASP A 70 -9.55 -3.88 -7.36
N VAL A 71 -8.86 -3.53 -8.45
CA VAL A 71 -9.48 -3.03 -9.69
C VAL A 71 -10.28 -4.12 -10.40
N ALA A 72 -9.76 -5.36 -10.47
CA ALA A 72 -10.49 -6.48 -11.05
C ALA A 72 -11.79 -6.76 -10.28
N ARG A 73 -11.73 -6.76 -8.95
CA ARG A 73 -12.90 -6.92 -8.08
C ARG A 73 -13.91 -5.80 -8.27
N LEU A 74 -13.46 -4.55 -8.37
CA LEU A 74 -14.35 -3.40 -8.61
C LEU A 74 -15.03 -3.48 -10.00
N LYS A 75 -14.31 -3.89 -11.04
CA LYS A 75 -14.91 -4.12 -12.37
C LYS A 75 -15.96 -5.23 -12.35
N ALA A 76 -15.66 -6.35 -11.69
CA ALA A 76 -16.61 -7.45 -11.55
C ALA A 76 -17.88 -7.02 -10.79
N GLN A 77 -17.75 -6.21 -9.74
CA GLN A 77 -18.89 -5.69 -8.98
C GLN A 77 -19.67 -4.58 -9.71
N GLY A 78 -19.01 -3.81 -10.57
CA GLY A 78 -19.65 -2.81 -11.43
C GLY A 78 -20.56 -3.45 -12.49
N ALA A 79 -20.11 -4.53 -13.13
CA ALA A 79 -20.90 -5.25 -14.13
C ALA A 79 -22.20 -5.84 -13.56
N VAL A 80 -22.16 -6.37 -12.33
CA VAL A 80 -23.36 -6.93 -11.66
C VAL A 80 -24.39 -5.86 -11.30
N LYS A 81 -23.98 -4.59 -11.12
CA LYS A 81 -24.92 -3.48 -10.85
C LYS A 81 -25.58 -2.91 -12.12
N GLU A 82 -24.96 -3.10 -13.28
CA GLU A 82 -25.47 -2.60 -14.57
C GLU A 82 -26.51 -3.57 -15.18
N GLU A 83 -26.46 -4.86 -14.87
CA GLU A 83 -27.45 -5.86 -15.29
C GLU A 83 -28.71 -5.92 -14.40
N ALA A 84 -28.69 -5.25 -13.24
CA ALA A 84 -29.79 -5.26 -12.26
C ALA A 84 -30.59 -3.93 -12.20
N ALA A 85 -30.30 -2.98 -13.09
CA ALA A 85 -30.99 -1.70 -13.23
C ALA A 85 -31.71 -1.62 -14.58
#